data_AF-M6VZE4-F1
#
_entry.id   AF-M6VZE4-F1
#
_cell.length_a   1.000
_cell.length_b   1.000
_cell.length_c   1.000
_cell.angle_alpha   90.00
_cell.angle_beta   90.00
_cell.angle_gamma   90.00
#
_symmetry.space_group_name_H-M   'P 1'
#
loop_
_entity.id
_entity.type
_entity.pdbx_description
1 polymer ?
#
loop_
_entity_poly.entity_id
_entity_poly.type
_entity_poly.pdbx_seq_one_letter_code
_entity_poly.pdbx_strand_id
1 'polypeptide(L)'
;MSIAQILFGVLDLESKEGYKNLKNTFTQLLEWGILPIVNENDSVATEEVKFGDNDMLSALVSLIVGADLLLILTGVEGFLKEEKVVPFLEGISKDDLNLAGGPSGPGTGGMFTKLKSAGLLSEAGIPTAILNGKKIHAIREFLEKNSVGTLIAPSGNRVFSEEDVKEIIRKNRNGNGENHL
;
A
#
# COMPACT_ATOMS: atom_id res chain seq x y z
N MET A 1 16.50 -19.97 0.25
CA MET A 1 15.29 -19.24 0.66
C MET A 1 14.14 -19.80 -0.15
N SER A 2 13.09 -20.27 0.50
CA SER A 2 11.89 -20.76 -0.19
C SER A 2 10.93 -19.60 -0.45
N ILE A 3 10.16 -19.68 -1.52
CA ILE A 3 9.11 -18.71 -1.87
C ILE A 3 7.75 -19.40 -1.86
N ALA A 4 6.69 -18.65 -1.56
CA ALA A 4 5.31 -19.12 -1.69
C ALA A 4 4.48 -18.08 -2.43
N GLN A 5 3.80 -18.50 -3.50
CA GLN A 5 2.88 -17.63 -4.21
C GLN A 5 1.53 -17.59 -3.48
N ILE A 6 0.99 -16.39 -3.29
CA ILE A 6 -0.34 -16.16 -2.73
C ILE A 6 -1.11 -15.29 -3.70
N LEU A 7 -2.25 -15.79 -4.17
CA LEU A 7 -3.21 -15.05 -4.97
C LEU A 7 -4.53 -14.98 -4.20
N PHE A 8 -5.06 -13.79 -4.01
CA PHE A 8 -6.38 -13.59 -3.42
C PHE A 8 -7.09 -12.39 -4.05
N GLY A 9 -8.42 -12.41 -3.98
CA GLY A 9 -9.27 -11.32 -4.41
C GLY A 9 -9.90 -10.58 -3.22
N VAL A 10 -10.61 -9.51 -3.53
CA VAL A 10 -11.34 -8.70 -2.55
C VAL A 10 -12.33 -9.53 -1.72
N LEU A 11 -13.03 -10.47 -2.34
CA LEU A 11 -14.04 -11.31 -1.68
C LEU A 11 -13.44 -12.21 -0.60
N ASP A 12 -12.18 -12.64 -0.76
CA ASP A 12 -11.48 -13.44 0.25
C ASP A 12 -11.33 -12.67 1.56
N LEU A 13 -11.10 -11.35 1.48
CA LEU A 13 -10.98 -10.46 2.64
C LEU A 13 -12.33 -10.00 3.21
N GLU A 14 -13.41 -10.00 2.42
CA GLU A 14 -14.76 -9.67 2.91
C GLU A 14 -15.34 -10.79 3.79
N SER A 15 -15.01 -12.04 3.47
CA SER A 15 -15.43 -13.18 4.27
C SER A 15 -14.59 -13.31 5.56
N LYS A 16 -15.26 -13.60 6.68
CA LYS A 16 -14.57 -13.82 7.97
C LYS A 16 -13.59 -15.00 7.92
N GLU A 17 -13.99 -16.06 7.24
CA GLU A 17 -13.17 -17.26 7.10
C GLU A 17 -11.96 -17.02 6.19
N GLY A 18 -12.16 -16.37 5.04
CA GLY A 18 -11.08 -16.03 4.10
C GLY A 18 -10.05 -15.09 4.71
N TYR A 19 -10.48 -14.03 5.42
CA TYR A 19 -9.56 -13.13 6.13
C TYR A 19 -8.70 -13.90 7.15
N LYS A 20 -9.33 -14.75 7.97
CA LYS A 20 -8.63 -15.57 8.96
C LYS A 20 -7.66 -16.55 8.30
N ASN A 21 -8.07 -17.19 7.21
CA ASN A 21 -7.23 -18.15 6.49
C ASN A 21 -6.00 -17.46 5.87
N LEU A 22 -6.18 -16.28 5.27
CA LEU A 22 -5.07 -15.48 4.72
C LEU A 22 -4.10 -15.06 5.83
N LYS A 23 -4.62 -14.50 6.93
CA LYS A 23 -3.79 -14.10 8.07
C LYS A 23 -2.95 -15.26 8.61
N ASN A 24 -3.60 -16.40 8.87
CA ASN A 24 -2.90 -17.60 9.33
C ASN A 24 -1.84 -18.07 8.32
N THR A 25 -2.15 -18.03 7.02
CA THR A 25 -1.20 -18.43 5.97
C THR A 25 0.04 -17.55 5.97
N PHE A 26 -0.13 -16.23 6.03
CA PHE A 26 1.00 -15.30 6.13
C PHE A 26 1.84 -15.54 7.38
N THR A 27 1.19 -15.66 8.55
CA THR A 27 1.89 -15.94 9.82
C THR A 27 2.74 -17.21 9.72
N GLN A 28 2.16 -18.34 9.28
CA GLN A 28 2.90 -19.60 9.18
C GLN A 28 4.06 -19.54 8.17
N LEU A 29 3.85 -18.91 6.99
CA LEU A 29 4.90 -18.78 5.99
C LEU A 29 6.09 -17.97 6.51
N LEU A 30 5.81 -16.85 7.17
CA LEU A 30 6.84 -15.99 7.76
C LEU A 30 7.56 -16.67 8.93
N GLU A 31 6.85 -17.39 9.80
CA GLU A 31 7.45 -18.21 10.87
C GLU A 31 8.37 -19.31 10.33
N TRP A 32 8.05 -19.87 9.17
CA TRP A 32 8.90 -20.86 8.48
C TRP A 32 10.05 -20.25 7.68
N GLY A 33 10.20 -18.92 7.66
CA GLY A 33 11.21 -18.23 6.86
C GLY A 33 10.99 -18.35 5.35
N ILE A 34 9.73 -18.56 4.93
CA ILE A 34 9.32 -18.60 3.52
C ILE A 34 8.89 -17.19 3.11
N LEU A 35 9.41 -16.70 1.97
CA LEU A 35 9.06 -15.39 1.45
C LEU A 35 7.75 -15.45 0.65
N PRO A 36 6.66 -14.78 1.09
CA PRO A 36 5.43 -14.71 0.33
C PRO A 36 5.58 -13.77 -0.87
N ILE A 37 5.11 -14.21 -2.04
CA ILE A 37 4.95 -13.39 -3.24
C ILE A 37 3.46 -13.24 -3.49
N VAL A 38 2.97 -12.04 -3.26
CA VAL A 38 1.54 -11.72 -3.29
C VAL A 38 1.18 -11.04 -4.59
N ASN A 39 0.05 -11.43 -5.19
CA ASN A 39 -0.59 -10.67 -6.24
C ASN A 39 -2.11 -10.81 -6.16
N GLU A 40 -2.83 -9.90 -6.82
CA GLU A 40 -4.28 -10.03 -6.98
C GLU A 40 -4.63 -11.26 -7.84
N ASN A 41 -5.73 -11.93 -7.50
CA ASN A 41 -6.25 -13.04 -8.30
C ASN A 41 -7.18 -12.55 -9.41
N ASP A 42 -6.59 -11.98 -10.47
CA ASP A 42 -7.33 -11.42 -11.61
C ASP A 42 -8.20 -12.44 -12.37
N SER A 43 -7.92 -13.74 -12.22
CA SER A 43 -8.67 -14.80 -12.93
C SER A 43 -10.07 -15.06 -12.33
N VAL A 44 -10.28 -14.65 -11.08
CA VAL A 44 -11.57 -14.81 -10.37
C VAL A 44 -12.19 -13.47 -9.97
N ALA A 45 -11.44 -12.37 -10.10
CA ALA A 45 -11.93 -11.03 -9.88
C ALA A 45 -12.83 -10.58 -11.05
N THR A 46 -14.05 -10.13 -10.75
CA THR A 46 -14.86 -9.41 -11.73
C THR A 46 -14.39 -7.97 -11.83
N GLU A 47 -14.68 -7.29 -12.94
CA GLU A 47 -14.36 -5.85 -13.13
C GLU A 47 -14.85 -4.96 -11.96
N GLU A 48 -15.96 -5.37 -11.33
CA GLU A 48 -16.62 -4.67 -10.22
C GLU A 48 -15.95 -4.95 -8.85
N VAL A 49 -15.05 -5.93 -8.78
CA VAL A 49 -14.51 -6.49 -7.52
C VAL A 49 -13.00 -6.69 -7.63
N LYS A 50 -12.28 -5.59 -7.89
CA LYS A 50 -10.82 -5.52 -7.90
C LYS A 50 -10.30 -4.65 -6.76
N PHE A 51 -9.07 -4.90 -6.30
CA PHE A 51 -8.37 -3.99 -5.38
C PHE A 51 -8.10 -2.63 -6.03
N GLY A 52 -7.98 -2.61 -7.36
CA GLY A 52 -7.76 -1.43 -8.18
C GLY A 52 -6.29 -1.28 -8.55
N ASP A 53 -5.40 -1.21 -7.55
CA ASP A 53 -3.96 -1.25 -7.75
C ASP A 53 -3.20 -2.01 -6.67
N ASN A 54 -1.94 -2.34 -6.97
CA ASN A 54 -1.06 -3.05 -6.05
C ASN A 54 -0.61 -2.18 -4.86
N ASP A 55 -0.78 -0.86 -4.92
CA ASP A 55 -0.46 0.04 -3.81
C ASP A 55 -1.46 -0.21 -2.66
N MET A 56 -2.76 -0.33 -2.95
CA MET A 56 -3.78 -0.69 -1.95
C MET A 56 -3.62 -2.13 -1.45
N LEU A 57 -3.37 -3.09 -2.36
CA LEU A 57 -3.11 -4.47 -1.98
C LEU A 57 -1.94 -4.57 -0.98
N SER A 58 -0.83 -3.88 -1.26
CA SER A 58 0.35 -3.88 -0.38
C SER A 58 0.06 -3.26 0.99
N ALA A 59 -0.78 -2.22 1.08
CA ALA A 59 -1.22 -1.64 2.34
C ALA A 59 -2.09 -2.62 3.15
N LEU A 60 -3.05 -3.28 2.51
CA LEU A 60 -3.89 -4.29 3.19
C LEU A 60 -3.06 -5.47 3.69
N VAL A 61 -2.12 -5.97 2.89
CA VAL A 61 -1.18 -7.02 3.31
C VAL A 61 -0.37 -6.53 4.52
N SER A 62 0.15 -5.30 4.49
CA SER A 62 0.90 -4.71 5.61
C SER A 62 0.09 -4.67 6.90
N LEU A 63 -1.20 -4.32 6.83
CA LEU A 63 -2.12 -4.37 7.97
C LEU A 63 -2.35 -5.80 8.48
N ILE A 64 -2.56 -6.76 7.57
CA ILE A 64 -2.86 -8.16 7.91
C ILE A 64 -1.67 -8.82 8.62
N VAL A 65 -0.46 -8.58 8.13
CA VAL A 65 0.77 -9.18 8.67
C VAL A 65 1.37 -8.38 9.83
N GLY A 66 0.87 -7.16 10.08
CA GLY A 66 1.43 -6.26 11.09
C GLY A 66 2.85 -5.82 10.75
N ALA A 67 3.06 -5.35 9.52
CA ALA A 67 4.38 -4.95 9.03
C ALA A 67 4.93 -3.72 9.76
N ASP A 68 6.25 -3.68 9.98
CA ASP A 68 6.94 -2.52 10.57
C ASP A 68 7.16 -1.37 9.59
N LEU A 69 7.11 -1.65 8.28
CA LEU A 69 7.41 -0.69 7.21
C LEU A 69 6.86 -1.21 5.87
N LEU A 70 6.23 -0.34 5.08
CA LEU A 70 5.96 -0.58 3.66
C LEU A 70 6.98 0.16 2.79
N LEU A 71 7.60 -0.54 1.84
CA LEU A 71 8.44 0.07 0.80
C LEU A 71 7.73 -0.03 -0.56
N ILE A 72 7.35 1.11 -1.12
CA ILE A 72 6.80 1.20 -2.48
C ILE A 72 7.93 1.57 -3.44
N LEU A 73 8.30 0.61 -4.31
CA LEU A 73 9.27 0.83 -5.37
C LEU A 73 8.56 1.26 -6.66
N THR A 74 8.89 2.45 -7.15
CA THR A 74 8.22 3.06 -8.31
C THR A 74 9.22 3.59 -9.35
N GLY A 75 8.72 4.14 -10.46
CA GLY A 75 9.55 4.69 -11.54
C GLY A 75 9.99 6.13 -11.33
N VAL A 76 9.56 6.77 -10.24
CA VAL A 76 9.89 8.16 -9.87
C VAL A 76 10.76 8.19 -8.61
N GLU A 77 11.45 9.33 -8.39
CA GLU A 77 12.37 9.49 -7.26
C GLU A 77 11.69 9.45 -5.89
N GLY A 78 10.44 9.89 -5.79
CA GLY A 78 9.66 9.99 -4.56
C GLY A 78 8.42 10.85 -4.80
N PHE A 79 7.81 11.36 -3.74
CA PHE A 79 6.81 12.42 -3.85
C PHE A 79 7.49 13.76 -4.14
N LEU A 80 7.02 14.47 -5.16
CA LEU A 80 7.61 15.72 -5.61
C LEU A 80 6.73 16.92 -5.23
N LYS A 81 7.35 17.97 -4.70
CA LYS A 81 6.78 19.32 -4.58
C LYS A 81 7.68 20.29 -5.31
N GLU A 82 7.12 21.07 -6.23
CA GLU A 82 7.89 22.03 -7.04
C GLU A 82 9.12 21.35 -7.70
N GLU A 83 8.90 20.17 -8.29
CA GLU A 83 9.93 19.33 -8.95
C GLU A 83 11.04 18.80 -8.03
N LYS A 84 10.94 18.99 -6.71
CA LYS A 84 11.91 18.49 -5.73
C LYS A 84 11.32 17.35 -4.93
N VAL A 85 12.13 16.32 -4.67
CA VAL A 85 11.77 15.21 -3.79
C VAL A 85 11.55 15.76 -2.38
N VAL A 86 10.40 15.43 -1.81
CA VAL A 86 10.12 15.64 -0.39
C VAL A 86 10.71 14.45 0.37
N PRO A 87 11.81 14.62 1.13
CA PRO A 87 12.46 13.47 1.77
C PRO A 87 11.62 12.87 2.90
N PHE A 88 10.80 13.69 3.56
CA PHE A 88 10.04 13.30 4.72
C PHE A 88 8.69 14.03 4.78
N LEU A 89 7.63 13.30 5.13
CA LEU A 89 6.29 13.80 5.39
C LEU A 89 5.87 13.33 6.79
N GLU A 90 5.63 14.26 7.71
CA GLU A 90 5.07 13.94 9.04
C GLU A 90 3.63 13.40 8.97
N GLY A 91 2.93 13.74 7.89
CA GLY A 91 1.59 13.27 7.57
C GLY A 91 1.23 13.69 6.16
N ILE A 92 0.07 13.25 5.69
CA ILE A 92 -0.41 13.53 4.35
C ILE A 92 -1.58 14.51 4.45
N SER A 93 -1.37 15.72 3.95
CA SER A 93 -2.41 16.75 3.91
C SER A 93 -3.33 16.57 2.70
N LYS A 94 -4.48 17.26 2.73
CA LYS A 94 -5.37 17.32 1.54
C LYS A 94 -4.66 17.94 0.33
N ASP A 95 -3.79 18.91 0.56
CA ASP A 95 -3.03 19.56 -0.51
C ASP A 95 -2.01 18.60 -1.13
N ASP A 96 -1.41 17.70 -0.33
CA ASP A 96 -0.53 16.65 -0.85
C ASP A 96 -1.27 15.69 -1.78
N LEU A 97 -2.49 15.28 -1.39
CA LEU A 97 -3.35 14.43 -2.22
C LEU A 97 -3.82 15.15 -3.49
N ASN A 98 -4.22 16.42 -3.38
CA ASN A 98 -4.63 17.22 -4.53
C ASN A 98 -3.46 17.41 -5.52
N LEU A 99 -2.26 17.68 -5.01
CA LEU A 99 -1.05 17.81 -5.81
C LEU A 99 -0.72 16.48 -6.51
N ALA A 100 -0.83 15.36 -5.80
CA ALA A 100 -0.62 14.03 -6.35
C ALA A 100 -1.66 13.63 -7.42
N GLY A 101 -2.83 14.27 -7.44
CA GLY A 101 -3.93 14.04 -8.38
C GLY A 101 -4.00 15.03 -9.57
N GLY A 102 -3.02 15.92 -9.75
CA GLY A 102 -3.00 16.99 -10.76
C GLY A 102 -3.17 16.55 -12.24
N PRO A 103 -3.28 17.51 -13.19
CA PRO A 103 -3.91 17.28 -14.49
C PRO A 103 -3.19 16.25 -15.37
N SER A 104 -3.89 15.13 -15.56
CA SER A 104 -3.91 14.16 -16.67
C SER A 104 -2.66 14.02 -17.56
N GLY A 105 -1.88 12.99 -17.27
CA GLY A 105 -0.97 12.30 -18.18
C GLY A 105 -0.93 10.81 -17.82
N PRO A 106 -0.43 9.91 -18.68
CA PRO A 106 -0.29 8.50 -18.35
C PRO A 106 0.62 8.36 -17.11
N GLY A 107 0.04 8.01 -15.95
CA GLY A 107 0.77 7.90 -14.68
C GLY A 107 0.34 8.85 -13.55
N THR A 108 -0.61 9.77 -13.76
CA THR A 108 -1.07 10.72 -12.71
C THR A 108 -1.86 10.07 -11.57
N GLY A 109 -2.48 8.89 -11.77
CA GLY A 109 -3.11 8.15 -10.67
C GLY A 109 -2.12 7.49 -9.70
N GLY A 110 -0.87 7.26 -10.14
CA GLY A 110 0.05 6.41 -9.42
C GLY A 110 0.61 7.03 -8.14
N MET A 111 0.79 8.36 -8.07
CA MET A 111 1.26 8.98 -6.82
C MET A 111 0.11 9.17 -5.83
N PHE A 112 -1.08 9.50 -6.33
CA PHE A 112 -2.28 9.64 -5.50
C PHE A 112 -2.56 8.35 -4.72
N THR A 113 -2.54 7.20 -5.38
CA THR A 113 -2.84 5.92 -4.72
C THR A 113 -1.75 5.50 -3.73
N LYS A 114 -0.47 5.80 -4.02
CA LYS A 114 0.64 5.60 -3.06
C LYS A 114 0.46 6.42 -1.80
N LEU A 115 0.12 7.70 -1.94
CA LEU A 115 -0.16 8.56 -0.79
C LEU A 115 -1.42 8.11 -0.05
N LYS A 116 -2.47 7.66 -0.76
CA LYS A 116 -3.67 7.11 -0.12
C LYS A 116 -3.35 5.87 0.72
N SER A 117 -2.57 4.93 0.18
CA SER A 117 -2.09 3.74 0.90
C SER A 117 -1.18 4.09 2.07
N ALA A 118 -0.24 5.01 1.88
CA ALA A 118 0.64 5.51 2.94
C ALA A 118 -0.15 6.20 4.06
N GLY A 119 -1.23 6.93 3.74
CA GLY A 119 -2.09 7.57 4.72
C GLY A 119 -2.82 6.55 5.60
N LEU A 120 -3.38 5.51 4.98
CA LEU A 120 -4.00 4.39 5.69
C LEU A 120 -3.02 3.72 6.67
N LEU A 121 -1.80 3.46 6.23
CA LEU A 121 -0.75 2.86 7.07
C LEU A 121 -0.24 3.82 8.15
N SER A 122 -0.18 5.13 7.85
CA SER A 122 0.22 6.16 8.81
C SER A 122 -0.72 6.21 10.01
N GLU A 123 -2.03 6.05 9.80
CA GLU A 123 -3.00 5.92 10.91
C GLU A 123 -2.72 4.68 11.77
N ALA A 124 -2.25 3.60 11.13
CA ALA A 124 -2.00 2.30 11.75
C ALA A 124 -0.68 2.21 12.53
N GLY A 125 0.15 3.26 12.53
CA GLY A 125 1.48 3.18 13.12
C GLY A 125 2.56 2.68 12.15
N ILE A 126 2.22 2.44 10.88
CA ILE A 126 3.11 1.79 9.92
C ILE A 126 3.70 2.86 8.99
N PRO A 127 5.02 3.16 9.08
CA PRO A 127 5.67 4.07 8.14
C PRO A 127 5.65 3.50 6.72
N THR A 128 5.65 4.38 5.73
CA THR A 128 5.71 4.00 4.31
C THR A 128 6.78 4.81 3.61
N ALA A 129 7.63 4.18 2.80
CA ALA A 129 8.60 4.87 1.96
C ALA A 129 8.31 4.66 0.47
N ILE A 130 8.41 5.74 -0.31
CA ILE A 130 8.28 5.71 -1.78
C ILE A 130 9.67 5.94 -2.37
N LEU A 131 10.20 4.95 -3.07
CA LEU A 131 11.58 4.95 -3.59
C LEU A 131 11.59 4.69 -5.11
N ASN A 132 12.62 5.19 -5.80
CA ASN A 132 12.87 4.78 -7.19
C ASN A 132 13.39 3.33 -7.25
N GLY A 133 12.57 2.42 -7.76
CA GLY A 133 12.91 1.01 -7.95
C GLY A 133 13.97 0.74 -9.01
N LYS A 134 14.23 1.71 -9.91
CA LYS A 134 15.32 1.63 -10.92
C LYS A 134 16.67 2.01 -10.34
N LYS A 135 16.73 2.69 -9.20
CA LYS A 135 17.98 3.04 -8.54
C LYS A 135 18.57 1.81 -7.87
N ILE A 136 19.75 1.39 -8.33
CA ILE A 136 20.48 0.26 -7.75
C ILE A 136 20.72 0.55 -6.27
N HIS A 137 20.44 -0.45 -5.42
CA HIS A 137 20.59 -0.37 -3.96
C HIS A 137 19.66 0.64 -3.26
N ALA A 138 18.58 1.13 -3.89
CA ALA A 138 17.65 2.07 -3.27
C ALA A 138 17.16 1.63 -1.88
N ILE A 139 16.74 0.36 -1.73
CA ILE A 139 16.30 -0.20 -0.44
C ILE A 139 17.42 -0.10 0.61
N ARG A 140 18.64 -0.50 0.25
CA ARG A 140 19.77 -0.49 1.18
C ARG A 140 20.15 0.92 1.60
N GLU A 141 20.24 1.83 0.63
CA GLU A 141 20.57 3.24 0.87
C GLU A 141 19.50 3.91 1.75
N PHE A 142 18.21 3.59 1.51
CA PHE A 142 17.12 4.04 2.35
C PHE A 142 17.25 3.53 3.79
N LEU A 143 17.41 2.22 3.99
CA LEU A 143 17.46 1.62 5.32
C LEU A 143 18.71 2.02 6.12
N GLU A 144 19.85 2.22 5.46
CA GLU A 144 21.12 2.56 6.14
C GLU A 144 21.28 4.07 6.38
N LYS A 145 20.78 4.92 5.48
CA LYS A 145 21.09 6.37 5.47
C LYS A 145 19.87 7.29 5.41
N ASN A 146 18.68 6.76 5.11
CA ASN A 146 17.47 7.52 4.87
C ASN A 146 17.67 8.71 3.90
N SER A 147 18.46 8.50 2.83
CA SER A 147 18.90 9.57 1.93
C SER A 147 18.22 9.58 0.55
N VAL A 148 17.22 8.72 0.34
CA VAL A 148 16.52 8.56 -0.95
C VAL A 148 15.03 8.47 -0.78
N GLY A 149 14.30 8.98 -1.76
CA GLY A 149 12.85 8.92 -1.81
C GLY A 149 12.15 9.76 -0.76
N THR A 150 10.93 9.34 -0.45
CA THR A 150 10.05 10.01 0.52
C THR A 150 9.66 9.03 1.60
N LEU A 151 9.93 9.36 2.86
CA LEU A 151 9.42 8.64 4.02
C LEU A 151 8.19 9.36 4.58
N ILE A 152 7.08 8.65 4.70
CA ILE A 152 5.86 9.10 5.37
C ILE A 152 5.86 8.53 6.79
N ALA A 153 5.79 9.42 7.77
CA ALA A 153 5.75 9.06 9.18
C ALA A 153 4.37 8.52 9.60
N PRO A 154 4.32 7.67 10.64
CA PRO A 154 3.08 7.37 11.30
C PRO A 154 2.51 8.60 12.01
N SER A 155 1.19 8.76 11.92
CA SER A 155 0.43 9.84 12.58
C SER A 155 -0.35 9.33 13.80
N GLY A 156 -0.48 8.02 13.96
CA GLY A 156 -1.16 7.37 15.08
C GLY A 156 -0.69 5.94 15.30
N ASN A 157 -1.38 5.23 16.20
CA ASN A 157 -1.17 3.81 16.49
C ASN A 157 -2.52 3.08 16.49
N ARG A 158 -3.40 3.39 15.52
CA ARG A 158 -4.73 2.80 15.44
C ARG A 158 -4.57 1.30 15.17
N VAL A 159 -5.17 0.49 16.02
CA VAL A 159 -5.28 -0.95 15.77
C VAL A 159 -6.45 -1.19 14.82
N PHE A 160 -6.15 -1.69 13.62
CA PHE A 160 -7.17 -2.05 12.63
C PHE A 160 -7.70 -3.46 12.92
N SER A 161 -9.00 -3.55 13.18
CA SER A 161 -9.72 -4.82 13.30
C SER A 161 -10.02 -5.43 11.93
N GLU A 162 -10.45 -6.70 11.94
CA GLU A 162 -10.99 -7.36 10.74
C GLU A 162 -12.12 -6.53 10.10
N GLU A 163 -13.00 -5.91 10.90
CA GLU A 163 -14.11 -5.13 10.37
C GLU A 163 -13.64 -3.80 9.76
N ASP A 164 -12.61 -3.17 10.34
CA ASP A 164 -12.01 -1.97 9.75
C ASP A 164 -11.43 -2.27 8.35
N VAL A 165 -10.73 -3.40 8.20
CA VAL A 165 -10.18 -3.84 6.90
C VAL A 165 -11.29 -4.06 5.89
N LYS A 166 -12.40 -4.70 6.29
CA LYS A 166 -13.56 -4.89 5.42
C LYS A 166 -14.23 -3.58 5.04
N GLU A 167 -14.31 -2.62 5.97
CA GLU A 167 -14.87 -1.31 5.68
C GLU A 167 -14.02 -0.54 4.68
N ILE A 168 -12.68 -0.59 4.78
CA ILE A 168 -11.75 0.00 3.81
C ILE A 168 -11.99 -0.57 2.42
N ILE A 169 -12.12 -1.88 2.33
CA ILE A 169 -12.38 -2.59 1.08
C ILE A 169 -13.70 -2.16 0.46
N ARG A 170 -14.79 -2.14 1.26
CA ARG A 170 -16.12 -1.70 0.80
C ARG A 170 -16.11 -0.24 0.34
N LYS A 171 -15.40 0.65 1.07
CA LYS A 171 -15.26 2.07 0.69
C LYS A 171 -14.47 2.25 -0.60
N ASN A 172 -13.38 1.51 -0.80
CA ASN A 172 -12.60 1.57 -2.04
C ASN A 172 -13.41 1.06 -3.25
N ARG A 173 -14.27 0.04 -3.06
CA ARG A 173 -15.19 -0.42 -4.11
C ARG A 173 -16.21 0.65 -4.49
N ASN A 174 -16.86 1.27 -3.50
CA ASN A 174 -17.91 2.27 -3.75
C ASN A 174 -17.37 3.63 -4.21
N GLY A 175 -16.16 4.00 -3.77
CA GLY A 175 -15.51 5.27 -4.11
C GLY A 175 -14.99 5.36 -5.55
N ASN A 176 -14.87 4.24 -6.27
CA ASN A 176 -14.62 4.26 -7.72
C ASN A 176 -15.86 4.64 -8.54
N GLY A 177 -17.04 4.77 -7.91
CA GLY A 177 -18.29 5.20 -8.53
C GLY A 177 -18.70 6.66 -8.27
N GLU A 178 -18.02 7.37 -7.36
CA GLU A 178 -18.34 8.77 -7.02
C GLU A 178 -17.32 9.74 -7.60
N ASN A 179 -17.27 9.81 -8.93
CA ASN A 179 -16.79 10.98 -9.66
C ASN A 179 -18.00 11.75 -10.20
N HIS A 180 -18.85 12.26 -9.31
CA HIS A 180 -19.84 13.27 -9.66
C HIS A 180 -20.01 14.23 -8.49
N LEU A 181 -19.37 15.39 -8.59
CA LEU A 181 -20.00 16.72 -8.72
C LEU A 181 -18.94 17.79 -8.99
#